data_AF-A0A9P9GZC5-F1
#
_entry.id   AF-A0A9P9GZC5-F1
#
_cell.length_a   1.000
_cell.length_b   1.000
_cell.length_c   1.000
_cell.angle_alpha   90.00
_cell.angle_beta   90.00
_cell.angle_gamma   90.00
#
_symmetry.space_group_name_H-M   'P 1'
#
loop_
_entity.id
_entity.type
_entity.pdbx_description
1 polymer ?
#
loop_
_entity_poly.entity_id
_entity_poly.type
_entity_poly.pdbx_seq_one_letter_code
_entity_poly.pdbx_strand_id
1 'polypeptide(L)'
;MASCSVRFEFYCGETQELKYTHDLPRSLVSEAQNAGQNAGYNTLFMTAVQPFMKEHEAACRAASKPFCENCGLFAVNILQSPMSWLHVAEDPFVGIWVSPVCGKGGCETRIRQEIQDTMGEIVQEDPDRRRSTCMEILPCKVCGTTEGTKRCGRCKVVGYCGKEHQKADWKIHKKICIHKGG
;
A
#
# COMPACT_ATOMS: atom_id res chain seq x y z
N MET A 1 -10.52 -5.05 -23.25
CA MET A 1 -9.62 -5.91 -22.45
C MET A 1 -10.48 -6.77 -21.56
N ALA A 2 -10.18 -8.07 -21.41
CA ALA A 2 -10.97 -8.93 -20.52
C ALA A 2 -10.79 -8.49 -19.06
N SER A 3 -11.89 -8.33 -18.33
CA SER A 3 -11.91 -8.04 -16.90
C SER A 3 -12.30 -9.29 -16.08
N CYS A 4 -12.00 -9.25 -14.79
CA CYS A 4 -12.51 -10.18 -13.80
C CYS A 4 -12.94 -9.40 -12.55
N SER A 5 -14.07 -9.81 -11.98
CA SER A 5 -14.57 -9.24 -10.74
C SER A 5 -13.75 -9.77 -9.56
N VAL A 6 -13.24 -8.84 -8.76
CA VAL A 6 -12.33 -9.10 -7.64
C VAL A 6 -12.90 -8.44 -6.39
N ARG A 7 -12.76 -9.10 -5.25
CA ARG A 7 -13.18 -8.57 -3.95
C ARG A 7 -12.18 -7.53 -3.44
N PHE A 8 -12.68 -6.42 -2.93
CA PHE A 8 -11.91 -5.36 -2.30
C PHE A 8 -12.32 -5.25 -0.84
N GLU A 9 -11.39 -5.43 0.07
CA GLU A 9 -11.61 -5.33 1.51
C GLU A 9 -10.89 -4.12 2.07
N PHE A 10 -11.65 -3.15 2.57
CA PHE A 10 -11.12 -1.95 3.21
C PHE A 10 -11.17 -2.14 4.73
N TYR A 11 -9.99 -2.27 5.34
CA TYR A 11 -9.82 -2.41 6.78
C TYR A 11 -9.72 -1.01 7.41
N CYS A 12 -10.85 -0.51 7.92
CA CYS A 12 -11.01 0.85 8.45
C CYS A 12 -10.76 0.87 9.97
N GLY A 13 -9.51 0.62 10.36
CA GLY A 13 -9.13 0.39 11.76
C GLY A 13 -9.55 -1.00 12.27
N GLU A 14 -9.59 -1.16 13.60
CA GLU A 14 -9.85 -2.45 14.27
C GLU A 14 -11.32 -2.92 14.23
N THR A 15 -12.25 -2.02 13.87
CA THR A 15 -13.67 -2.21 14.18
C THR A 15 -14.57 -2.39 12.97
N GLN A 16 -14.12 -2.02 11.77
CA GLN A 16 -14.98 -2.02 10.61
C GLN A 16 -14.26 -2.43 9.33
N GLU A 17 -14.87 -3.38 8.64
CA GLU A 17 -14.44 -3.87 7.34
C GLU A 17 -15.53 -3.50 6.31
N LEU A 18 -15.14 -2.84 5.23
CA LEU A 18 -16.03 -2.55 4.11
C LEU A 18 -15.63 -3.42 2.91
N LYS A 19 -16.58 -4.18 2.37
CA LYS A 19 -16.34 -5.09 1.24
C LYS A 19 -17.04 -4.56 -0.01
N TYR A 20 -16.30 -4.51 -1.10
CA TYR A 20 -16.80 -4.13 -2.42
C TYR A 20 -16.34 -5.14 -3.47
N THR A 21 -16.96 -5.09 -4.65
CA THR A 21 -16.55 -5.87 -5.81
C THR A 21 -16.28 -4.94 -6.96
N HIS A 22 -15.09 -5.05 -7.55
CA HIS A 22 -14.66 -4.22 -8.66
C HIS A 22 -14.03 -5.07 -9.76
N ASP A 23 -14.14 -4.58 -10.98
CA ASP A 23 -13.54 -5.23 -12.14
C ASP A 23 -12.10 -4.77 -12.32
N LEU A 24 -11.18 -5.74 -12.31
CA LEU A 24 -9.77 -5.54 -12.63
C LEU A 24 -9.43 -6.18 -13.99
N PRO A 25 -8.40 -5.68 -14.71
CA PRO A 25 -7.84 -6.38 -15.86
C PRO A 25 -7.51 -7.83 -15.51
N ARG A 26 -7.96 -8.79 -16.31
CA ARG A 26 -7.71 -10.22 -16.07
C ARG A 26 -6.22 -10.55 -15.96
N SER A 27 -5.36 -9.80 -16.64
CA SER A 27 -3.90 -9.91 -16.54
C SER A 27 -3.38 -9.70 -15.11
N LEU A 28 -4.00 -8.84 -14.30
CA LEU A 28 -3.59 -8.64 -12.91
C LEU A 28 -3.81 -9.89 -12.05
N VAL A 29 -4.81 -10.72 -12.39
CA VAL A 29 -5.06 -11.96 -11.66
C VAL A 29 -4.22 -13.10 -12.24
N SER A 30 -4.18 -13.25 -13.57
CA SER A 30 -3.43 -14.33 -14.21
C SER A 30 -1.92 -14.20 -14.10
N GLU A 31 -1.40 -13.00 -13.85
CA GLU A 31 0.03 -12.71 -13.73
C GLU A 31 0.42 -12.27 -12.31
N ALA A 32 -0.41 -12.58 -11.30
CA ALA A 32 -0.22 -12.12 -9.92
C ALA A 32 1.12 -12.55 -9.29
N GLN A 33 1.76 -13.60 -9.80
CA GLN A 33 3.12 -14.01 -9.42
C GLN A 33 4.18 -12.93 -9.67
N ASN A 34 3.91 -11.98 -10.57
CA ASN A 34 4.81 -10.90 -10.91
C ASN A 34 4.74 -9.71 -9.93
N ALA A 35 3.81 -9.75 -8.95
CA ALA A 35 3.66 -8.71 -7.93
C ALA A 35 4.97 -8.44 -7.18
N GLY A 36 5.34 -7.16 -7.09
CA GLY A 36 6.57 -6.70 -6.44
C GLY A 36 7.88 -7.06 -7.16
N GLN A 37 7.83 -7.85 -8.25
CA GLN A 37 9.00 -8.22 -9.05
C GLN A 37 9.03 -7.49 -10.40
N ASN A 38 7.87 -7.35 -11.04
CA ASN A 38 7.76 -6.72 -12.34
C ASN A 38 7.21 -5.29 -12.21
N ALA A 39 7.99 -4.32 -12.70
CA ALA A 39 7.62 -2.91 -12.68
C ALA A 39 6.32 -2.60 -13.42
N GLY A 40 6.11 -3.20 -14.60
CA GLY A 40 4.92 -2.99 -15.43
C GLY A 40 3.66 -3.55 -14.78
N TYR A 41 3.75 -4.76 -14.19
CA TYR A 41 2.68 -5.32 -13.37
C TYR A 41 2.34 -4.39 -12.20
N ASN A 42 3.36 -3.90 -11.49
CA ASN A 42 3.17 -3.01 -10.35
C ASN A 42 2.51 -1.68 -10.76
N THR A 43 2.88 -1.11 -11.91
CA THR A 43 2.24 0.08 -12.48
C THR A 43 0.77 -0.20 -12.76
N LEU A 44 0.49 -1.33 -13.43
CA LEU A 44 -0.86 -1.72 -13.82
C LEU A 44 -1.74 -1.92 -12.59
N PHE A 45 -1.22 -2.59 -11.56
CA PHE A 45 -1.93 -2.82 -10.31
C PHE A 45 -2.31 -1.49 -9.65
N MET A 46 -1.34 -0.61 -9.43
CA MET A 46 -1.60 0.69 -8.80
C MET A 46 -2.57 1.54 -9.62
N THR A 47 -2.41 1.55 -10.95
CA THR A 47 -3.29 2.30 -11.85
C THR A 47 -4.73 1.78 -11.82
N ALA A 48 -4.91 0.47 -11.72
CA ALA A 48 -6.23 -0.15 -11.69
C ALA A 48 -6.92 -0.01 -10.32
N VAL A 49 -6.15 -0.03 -9.22
CA VAL A 49 -6.70 0.01 -7.85
C VAL A 49 -6.98 1.44 -7.36
N GLN A 50 -6.17 2.42 -7.78
CA GLN A 50 -6.27 3.81 -7.30
C GLN A 50 -7.65 4.48 -7.48
N PRO A 51 -8.39 4.29 -8.59
CA PRO A 51 -9.73 4.86 -8.74
C PRO A 51 -10.71 4.37 -7.66
N PHE A 52 -10.68 3.07 -7.34
CA PHE A 52 -11.56 2.46 -6.35
C PHE A 52 -11.18 2.89 -4.92
N MET A 53 -9.89 3.05 -4.65
CA MET A 53 -9.42 3.64 -3.39
C MET A 53 -10.01 5.04 -3.16
N LYS A 54 -10.01 5.87 -4.21
CA LYS A 54 -10.57 7.23 -4.17
C LYS A 54 -12.10 7.22 -4.07
N GLU A 55 -12.77 6.32 -4.79
CA GLU A 55 -14.22 6.14 -4.74
C GLU A 55 -14.70 5.86 -3.31
N HIS A 56 -14.00 4.97 -2.59
CA HIS A 56 -14.39 4.53 -1.24
C HIS A 56 -13.78 5.36 -0.12
N GLU A 57 -13.00 6.40 -0.43
CA GLU A 57 -12.28 7.22 0.56
C GLU A 57 -13.22 7.82 1.61
N ALA A 58 -14.35 8.39 1.18
CA ALA A 58 -15.31 9.03 2.08
C ALA A 58 -15.98 8.02 3.03
N ALA A 59 -16.36 6.85 2.51
CA ALA A 59 -16.95 5.78 3.32
C ALA A 59 -15.94 5.25 4.34
N CYS A 60 -14.68 5.04 3.94
CA CYS A 60 -13.63 4.60 4.84
C CYS A 60 -13.33 5.63 5.93
N ARG A 61 -13.33 6.93 5.59
CA ARG A 61 -13.15 8.02 6.56
C ARG A 61 -14.27 8.05 7.59
N ALA A 62 -15.51 7.80 7.18
CA ALA A 62 -16.66 7.75 8.07
C ALA A 62 -16.66 6.50 8.97
N ALA A 63 -16.15 5.38 8.47
CA ALA A 63 -16.02 4.11 9.20
C ALA A 63 -14.84 4.09 10.19
N SER A 64 -13.84 4.96 9.98
CA SER A 64 -12.63 4.98 10.80
C SER A 64 -12.76 5.86 12.06
N LYS A 65 -11.92 5.59 13.07
CA LYS A 65 -11.82 6.45 14.26
C LYS A 65 -11.40 7.89 13.86
N PRO A 66 -11.89 8.94 14.56
CA PRO A 66 -11.59 10.33 14.20
C PRO A 66 -10.18 10.79 14.60
N PHE A 67 -9.36 9.88 15.14
CA PHE A 67 -8.04 10.18 15.68
C PHE A 67 -6.95 9.44 14.90
N CYS A 68 -5.82 10.11 14.70
CA CYS A 68 -4.62 9.59 14.07
C CYS A 68 -4.10 8.38 14.82
N GLU A 69 -3.94 7.25 14.12
CA GLU A 69 -3.55 5.97 14.74
C GLU A 69 -2.20 6.05 15.45
N ASN A 70 -1.25 6.83 14.90
CA ASN A 70 0.07 6.97 15.51
C ASN A 70 0.15 7.91 16.73
N CYS A 71 -0.66 8.97 16.80
CA CYS A 71 -0.44 10.03 17.81
C CYS A 71 -1.68 10.47 18.59
N GLY A 72 -2.85 9.94 18.28
CA GLY A 72 -4.11 10.25 18.99
C GLY A 72 -4.70 11.64 18.74
N LEU A 73 -4.04 12.51 17.97
CA LEU A 73 -4.62 13.80 17.56
C LEU A 73 -5.70 13.61 16.50
N PHE A 74 -6.58 14.59 16.30
CA PHE A 74 -7.59 14.51 15.24
C PHE A 74 -6.98 14.19 13.88
N ALA A 75 -7.58 13.21 13.21
CA ALA A 75 -7.25 12.86 11.85
C ALA A 75 -7.87 13.88 10.89
N VAL A 76 -7.09 14.32 9.92
CA VAL A 76 -7.53 15.22 8.84
C VAL A 76 -7.60 14.51 7.49
N ASN A 77 -6.99 13.33 7.41
CA ASN A 77 -6.94 12.50 6.22
C ASN A 77 -6.90 11.02 6.59
N ILE A 78 -7.06 10.14 5.61
CA ILE A 78 -6.81 8.71 5.73
C ILE A 78 -5.65 8.30 4.83
N LEU A 79 -4.82 7.40 5.33
CA LEU A 79 -3.76 6.73 4.60
C LEU A 79 -4.29 5.40 4.10
N GLN A 80 -4.32 5.19 2.79
CA GLN A 80 -4.75 3.93 2.18
C GLN A 80 -3.53 3.17 1.62
N SER A 81 -3.36 1.92 2.04
CA SER A 81 -2.24 1.05 1.66
C SER A 81 -2.78 -0.21 0.99
N PRO A 82 -2.78 -0.29 -0.36
CA PRO A 82 -3.31 -1.43 -1.08
C PRO A 82 -2.30 -2.59 -1.09
N MET A 83 -2.84 -3.81 -0.98
CA MET A 83 -2.10 -5.06 -0.91
C MET A 83 -2.77 -6.10 -1.80
N SER A 84 -1.94 -6.91 -2.45
CA SER A 84 -2.39 -7.84 -3.49
C SER A 84 -2.38 -9.29 -2.99
N TRP A 85 -3.57 -9.88 -2.87
CA TRP A 85 -3.77 -11.33 -2.74
C TRP A 85 -4.35 -11.93 -4.02
N LEU A 86 -4.13 -11.29 -5.17
CA LEU A 86 -4.62 -11.79 -6.47
C LEU A 86 -4.01 -13.14 -6.89
N HIS A 87 -2.94 -13.59 -6.22
CA HIS A 87 -2.31 -14.89 -6.43
C HIS A 87 -3.01 -16.04 -5.70
N VAL A 88 -3.98 -15.74 -4.82
CA VAL A 88 -4.79 -16.75 -4.13
C VAL A 88 -5.78 -17.32 -5.15
N ALA A 89 -5.50 -18.51 -5.64
CA ALA A 89 -6.17 -19.09 -6.82
C ALA A 89 -7.68 -19.31 -6.63
N GLU A 90 -8.14 -19.57 -5.41
CA GLU A 90 -9.54 -19.86 -5.12
C GLU A 90 -10.37 -18.60 -4.81
N ASP A 91 -9.76 -17.57 -4.22
CA ASP A 91 -10.44 -16.35 -3.80
C ASP A 91 -9.50 -15.14 -3.88
N PRO A 92 -9.25 -14.59 -5.09
CA PRO A 92 -8.37 -13.46 -5.28
C PRO A 92 -9.03 -12.17 -4.76
N PHE A 93 -8.30 -11.41 -3.94
CA PHE A 93 -8.78 -10.14 -3.41
C PHE A 93 -7.67 -9.08 -3.29
N VAL A 94 -8.09 -7.83 -3.18
CA VAL A 94 -7.25 -6.68 -2.84
C VAL A 94 -7.62 -6.22 -1.43
N GLY A 95 -6.65 -6.23 -0.52
CA GLY A 95 -6.81 -5.64 0.81
C GLY A 95 -6.35 -4.20 0.81
N ILE A 96 -7.10 -3.29 1.41
CA ILE A 96 -6.76 -1.87 1.56
C ILE A 96 -6.73 -1.57 3.04
N TRP A 97 -5.54 -1.41 3.59
CA TRP A 97 -5.39 -0.94 4.97
C TRP A 97 -5.66 0.56 5.02
N VAL A 98 -6.64 0.98 5.83
CA VAL A 98 -7.01 2.37 5.99
C VAL A 98 -6.67 2.84 7.39
N SER A 99 -5.79 3.83 7.48
CA SER A 99 -5.33 4.40 8.74
C SER A 99 -5.60 5.91 8.79
N PRO A 100 -6.42 6.41 9.72
CA PRO A 100 -6.55 7.84 9.98
C PRO A 100 -5.22 8.50 10.35
N VAL A 101 -4.94 9.67 9.78
CA VAL A 101 -3.70 10.42 9.99
C VAL A 101 -3.93 11.90 10.24
N CYS A 102 -3.10 12.48 11.12
CA CYS A 102 -3.17 13.91 11.48
C CYS A 102 -2.53 14.86 10.44
N GLY A 103 -2.09 14.34 9.28
CA GLY A 103 -1.41 15.12 8.23
C GLY A 103 0.07 15.43 8.48
N LYS A 104 0.62 15.04 9.64
CA LYS A 104 2.07 15.08 9.87
C LYS A 104 2.72 13.89 9.16
N GLY A 105 3.59 14.16 8.19
CA GLY A 105 4.28 13.11 7.44
C GLY A 105 5.07 12.12 8.31
N GLY A 106 5.50 12.52 9.52
CA GLY A 106 6.13 11.58 10.47
C GLY A 106 5.17 10.50 10.99
N CYS A 107 3.88 10.81 11.15
CA CYS A 107 2.86 9.83 11.53
C CYS A 107 2.59 8.86 10.37
N GLU A 108 2.48 9.37 9.14
CA GLU A 108 2.35 8.53 7.94
C GLU A 108 3.54 7.58 7.79
N THR A 109 4.78 8.06 8.00
CA THR A 109 5.98 7.22 7.96
C THR A 109 5.90 6.06 8.97
N ARG A 110 5.50 6.33 10.21
CA ARG A 110 5.41 5.31 11.27
C ARG A 110 4.33 4.27 10.98
N ILE A 111 3.14 4.72 10.60
CA ILE A 111 2.03 3.82 10.25
C ILE A 111 2.42 2.92 9.07
N ARG A 112 3.06 3.45 8.03
CA ARG A 112 3.55 2.60 6.92
C ARG A 112 4.60 1.58 7.39
N GLN A 113 5.45 1.92 8.36
CA GLN A 113 6.44 0.99 8.90
C GLN A 113 5.75 -0.15 9.65
N GLU A 114 4.78 0.18 10.50
CA GLU A 114 3.95 -0.78 11.24
C GLU A 114 3.19 -1.71 10.29
N ILE A 115 2.51 -1.16 9.27
CA ILE A 115 1.83 -1.94 8.23
C ILE A 115 2.80 -2.91 7.54
N GLN A 116 4.01 -2.45 7.17
CA GLN A 116 5.02 -3.32 6.56
C GLN A 116 5.53 -4.41 7.50
N ASP A 117 5.55 -4.17 8.82
CA ASP A 117 6.00 -5.14 9.82
C ASP A 117 4.92 -6.20 10.05
N THR A 118 3.67 -5.79 10.28
CA THR A 118 2.51 -6.70 10.37
C THR A 118 2.38 -7.58 9.13
N MET A 119 2.59 -7.02 7.93
CA MET A 119 2.52 -7.81 6.68
C MET A 119 3.73 -8.71 6.45
N GLY A 120 4.88 -8.37 7.03
CA GLY A 120 6.04 -9.26 7.07
C GLY A 120 5.78 -10.51 7.91
N GLU A 121 4.87 -10.44 8.87
CA GLU A 121 4.46 -11.56 9.73
C GLU A 121 3.33 -12.40 9.10
N ILE A 122 2.47 -11.83 8.24
CA ILE A 122 1.39 -12.52 7.51
C ILE A 122 1.93 -13.43 6.37
N VAL A 123 3.24 -13.70 6.33
CA VAL A 123 3.81 -14.72 5.44
C VAL A 123 3.30 -16.07 5.89
N GLN A 124 2.32 -16.60 5.14
CA GLN A 124 1.91 -17.99 5.25
C GLN A 124 3.18 -18.85 5.19
N GLU A 125 3.34 -19.76 6.16
CA GLU A 125 4.40 -20.76 6.19
C GLU A 125 4.25 -21.69 4.97
N ASP A 126 4.69 -21.23 3.79
CA ASP A 126 4.95 -22.07 2.64
C ASP A 126 6.42 -22.51 2.73
N PRO A 127 6.71 -23.76 3.14
CA PRO A 127 8.07 -24.25 3.29
C PRO A 127 8.87 -24.27 1.97
N ASP A 128 8.20 -24.14 0.81
CA ASP A 128 8.84 -24.13 -0.52
C ASP A 128 9.07 -22.71 -1.08
N ARG A 129 8.49 -21.66 -0.48
CA ARG A 129 8.63 -20.27 -0.95
C ARG A 129 9.26 -19.36 0.09
N ARG A 130 10.59 -19.21 0.01
CA ARG A 130 11.45 -18.31 0.83
C ARG A 130 11.13 -16.79 0.73
N ARG A 131 9.97 -16.34 0.25
CA ARG A 131 9.72 -14.91 0.05
C ARG A 131 8.25 -14.53 0.23
N SER A 132 8.02 -13.63 1.18
CA SER A 132 6.74 -12.92 1.39
C SER A 132 6.12 -12.49 0.06
N THR A 133 4.90 -12.97 -0.22
CA THR A 133 4.15 -12.68 -1.45
C THR A 133 3.27 -11.42 -1.35
N CYS A 134 3.07 -10.87 -0.15
CA CYS A 134 2.36 -9.61 0.07
C CYS A 134 3.37 -8.44 0.08
N MET A 135 3.61 -7.84 -1.08
CA MET A 135 4.51 -6.68 -1.20
C MET A 135 3.74 -5.37 -1.40
N GLU A 136 3.98 -4.40 -0.51
CA GLU A 136 3.62 -3.00 -0.76
C GLU A 136 4.39 -2.47 -1.97
N ILE A 137 3.66 -2.05 -2.99
CA ILE A 137 4.19 -1.38 -4.18
C ILE A 137 4.36 0.10 -3.87
N LEU A 138 5.62 0.56 -3.85
CA LEU A 138 5.96 1.96 -3.55
C LEU A 138 6.40 2.68 -4.82
N PRO A 139 5.48 3.38 -5.53
CA PRO A 139 5.84 4.19 -6.67
C PRO A 139 6.81 5.31 -6.28
N CYS A 140 7.50 5.86 -7.28
CA CYS A 140 8.38 6.98 -7.09
C CYS A 140 7.60 8.18 -6.52
N LYS A 141 8.02 8.70 -5.37
CA LYS A 141 7.35 9.84 -4.73
C LYS A 141 7.28 11.09 -5.60
N VAL A 142 8.20 11.23 -6.55
CA VAL A 142 8.33 12.42 -7.41
C VAL A 142 7.55 12.28 -8.72
N CYS A 143 7.65 11.14 -9.42
CA CYS A 143 7.04 10.97 -10.74
C CYS A 143 6.00 9.85 -10.84
N GLY A 144 5.76 9.10 -9.77
CA GLY A 144 4.76 8.03 -9.74
C GLY A 144 5.15 6.72 -10.43
N THR A 145 6.25 6.65 -11.18
CA THR A 145 6.66 5.37 -11.81
C THR A 145 6.97 4.30 -10.76
N THR A 146 6.61 3.05 -11.02
CA THR A 146 7.05 1.87 -10.25
C THR A 146 8.24 1.18 -10.92
N GLU A 147 8.74 1.71 -12.03
CA GLU A 147 9.91 1.18 -12.72
C GLU A 147 11.21 1.59 -12.03
N GLY A 148 12.06 0.60 -11.76
CA GLY A 148 13.36 0.81 -11.12
C GLY A 148 13.28 1.43 -9.72
N THR A 149 12.10 1.46 -9.09
CA THR A 149 11.93 2.10 -7.79
C THR A 149 12.65 1.35 -6.68
N LYS A 150 13.48 2.07 -5.95
CA LYS A 150 14.16 1.59 -4.75
C LYS A 150 13.58 2.28 -3.52
N ARG A 151 13.38 1.51 -2.45
CA ARG A 151 12.93 2.02 -1.16
C ARG A 151 14.03 2.91 -0.55
N CYS A 152 13.62 3.95 0.17
CA CYS A 152 14.53 4.74 1.01
C CYS A 152 15.29 3.81 1.96
N GLY A 153 16.63 3.84 1.93
CA GLY A 153 17.46 2.94 2.74
C GLY A 153 17.29 3.13 4.26
N ARG A 154 16.72 4.26 4.70
CA ARG A 154 16.50 4.57 6.13
C ARG A 154 15.11 4.17 6.61
N CYS A 155 14.04 4.72 6.00
CA CYS A 155 12.68 4.48 6.47
C CYS A 155 11.96 3.32 5.78
N LYS A 156 12.41 2.92 4.58
CA LYS A 156 11.85 1.85 3.74
C LYS A 156 10.38 2.01 3.29
N VAL A 157 9.74 3.16 3.58
CA VAL A 157 8.31 3.41 3.27
C VAL A 157 8.07 4.43 2.15
N VAL A 158 9.13 4.89 1.47
CA VAL A 158 9.04 5.77 0.30
C VAL A 158 9.91 5.21 -0.82
N GLY A 159 9.40 5.20 -2.05
CA GLY A 159 10.10 4.73 -3.25
C GLY A 159 10.66 5.87 -4.10
N TYR A 160 11.82 5.64 -4.73
CA TYR A 160 12.41 6.54 -5.73
C TYR A 160 12.98 5.74 -6.89
N CYS A 161 12.71 6.14 -8.14
CA CYS A 161 13.29 5.50 -9.33
C CYS A 161 14.79 5.83 -9.53
N GLY A 162 15.35 6.75 -8.75
CA GLY A 162 16.77 7.08 -8.81
C GLY A 162 17.22 8.09 -7.75
N LYS A 163 18.54 8.30 -7.67
CA LYS A 163 19.17 9.22 -6.72
C LYS A 163 18.71 10.67 -6.93
N GLU A 164 18.42 11.06 -8.17
CA GLU A 164 18.00 12.43 -8.49
C GLU A 164 16.64 12.76 -7.87
N HIS A 165 15.64 11.88 -8.02
CA HIS A 165 14.35 12.04 -7.35
C HIS A 165 14.44 11.92 -5.82
N GLN A 166 15.32 11.06 -5.31
CA GLN A 166 15.58 11.01 -3.87
C GLN A 166 16.17 12.34 -3.35
N LYS A 167 17.15 12.94 -4.04
CA LYS A 167 17.75 14.23 -3.66
C LYS A 167 16.74 15.37 -3.77
N ALA A 168 15.90 15.37 -4.80
CA ALA A 168 14.85 16.35 -5.00
C ALA A 168 13.86 16.36 -3.82
N ASP A 169 13.41 15.18 -3.40
CA ASP A 169 12.50 15.02 -2.27
C ASP A 169 13.20 15.18 -0.90
N TRP A 170 14.52 14.95 -0.83
CA TRP A 170 15.27 14.92 0.44
C TRP A 170 15.12 16.17 1.29
N LYS A 171 14.98 17.35 0.66
CA LYS A 171 14.76 18.63 1.36
C LYS A 171 13.53 18.58 2.29
N ILE A 172 12.51 17.82 1.90
CA ILE A 172 11.25 17.63 2.62
C ILE A 172 11.29 16.31 3.39
N HIS A 173 11.63 15.21 2.71
CA HIS A 173 11.62 13.85 3.28
C HIS A 173 12.50 13.70 4.52
N LYS A 174 13.67 14.35 4.57
CA LYS A 174 14.59 14.24 5.71
C LYS A 174 13.96 14.58 7.06
N LYS A 175 12.95 15.44 7.07
CA LYS A 175 12.23 15.88 8.28
C LYS A 175 11.30 14.81 8.85
N ILE A 176 10.86 13.89 8.00
CA ILE A 176 9.89 12.84 8.32
C ILE A 176 10.46 11.42 8.14
N CYS A 177 11.72 11.31 7.74
CA CYS A 177 12.40 10.04 7.50
C CYS A 177 12.87 9.42 8.81
N ILE A 178 12.07 8.49 9.34
CA ILE A 178 12.32 7.76 10.58
C ILE A 178 12.97 6.42 10.25
N HIS A 179 13.99 5.99 11.00
CA HIS A 179 14.66 4.72 10.73
C HIS A 179 13.71 3.54 11.00
N LYS A 180 13.68 2.54 10.13
CA LYS A 180 12.91 1.32 10.38
C LYS A 180 13.68 0.44 11.38
N GLY A 181 13.14 0.24 12.58
CA GLY A 181 13.78 -0.57 13.64
C GLY A 181 14.59 0.22 14.66
N GLY A 182 14.25 1.50 14.89
CA GLY A 182 14.82 2.33 15.96
C GLY A 182 13.76 3.04 16.78
#